data_AF-A0A9P9D945-F1
#
_entry.id   AF-A0A9P9D945-F1
#
_cell.length_a   1.000
_cell.length_b   1.000
_cell.length_c   1.000
_cell.angle_alpha   90.00
_cell.angle_beta   90.00
_cell.angle_gamma   90.00
#
_symmetry.space_group_name_H-M   'P 1'
#
loop_
_entity.id
_entity.type
_entity.pdbx_description
1 polymer ?
#
loop_
_entity_poly.entity_id
_entity_poly.type
_entity_poly.pdbx_seq_one_letter_code
_entity_poly.pdbx_strand_id
1 'polypeptide(L)'
;MPRFYRRATCGCGHVLSAYSFRRNHAITWHTTQVAMIDQSRPKIIKDHPIGDGLDAFHASFKLIYLQKLSIDLILALQGLRVSRLLRSASGGKNLFSDLSRLGSSVNSDVVDLDRIIPLLNAVLTVDPDDALIWDQVYRAISEPTPPPDR
;
A
#
# COMPACT_ATOMS: atom_id res chain seq x y z
N MET A 1 -37.75 -31.79 -66.12
CA MET A 1 -38.03 -32.21 -64.74
C MET A 1 -38.05 -30.94 -63.85
N PRO A 2 -39.02 -30.75 -62.94
CA PRO A 2 -39.91 -29.59 -62.97
C PRO A 2 -39.58 -28.41 -62.03
N ARG A 3 -40.22 -27.28 -62.37
CA ARG A 3 -40.25 -25.95 -61.73
C ARG A 3 -40.95 -25.97 -60.36
N PHE A 4 -40.50 -25.12 -59.43
CA PHE A 4 -41.40 -24.33 -58.56
C PHE A 4 -40.78 -22.97 -58.23
N TYR A 5 -41.19 -21.94 -58.97
CA TYR A 5 -41.02 -20.54 -58.58
C TYR A 5 -42.33 -20.15 -57.89
N ARG A 6 -42.32 -19.94 -56.56
CA ARG A 6 -43.44 -19.28 -55.88
C ARG A 6 -43.09 -17.80 -55.72
N ARG A 7 -43.80 -16.99 -56.51
CA ARG A 7 -43.93 -15.55 -56.35
C ARG A 7 -44.82 -15.31 -55.13
N ALA A 8 -44.31 -14.60 -54.13
CA ALA A 8 -45.12 -13.91 -53.14
C ALA A 8 -44.84 -12.41 -53.30
N THR A 9 -45.75 -11.72 -53.96
CA THR A 9 -45.79 -10.26 -54.02
C THR A 9 -46.65 -9.78 -52.87
N CYS A 10 -46.04 -9.11 -51.88
CA CYS A 10 -46.77 -8.20 -51.00
C CYS A 10 -46.60 -6.78 -51.55
N GLY A 11 -47.74 -6.12 -51.77
CA GLY A 11 -47.82 -4.74 -52.24
C GLY A 11 -47.37 -3.77 -51.16
N CYS A 12 -46.13 -3.30 -51.29
CA CYS A 12 -45.64 -1.97 -50.91
C CYS A 12 -44.20 -1.93 -51.40
N GLY A 13 -43.97 -1.23 -52.51
CA GLY A 13 -42.65 -1.13 -53.13
C GLY A 13 -41.71 -0.29 -52.27
N HIS A 14 -40.98 -0.92 -51.35
CA HIS A 14 -39.76 -0.36 -50.78
C HIS A 14 -38.82 -1.52 -50.41
N VAL A 15 -37.65 -1.54 -51.05
CA VAL A 15 -36.55 -2.45 -50.73
C VAL A 15 -35.86 -1.87 -49.50
N LEU A 16 -36.03 -2.49 -48.33
CA LEU A 16 -35.16 -2.23 -47.18
C LEU A 16 -34.39 -3.50 -46.83
N SER A 17 -33.08 -3.34 -46.98
CA SER A 17 -32.00 -4.28 -46.71
C SER A 17 -32.28 -5.19 -45.52
N ALA A 18 -32.26 -6.50 -45.77
CA ALA A 18 -32.18 -7.51 -44.73
C ALA A 18 -30.81 -7.38 -44.03
N TYR A 19 -30.76 -6.62 -42.94
CA TYR A 19 -29.65 -6.73 -42.00
C TYR A 19 -29.70 -8.11 -41.36
N SER A 20 -28.75 -8.95 -41.74
CA SER A 20 -28.48 -10.23 -41.10
C SER A 20 -28.01 -9.96 -39.68
N PHE A 21 -28.93 -10.08 -38.70
CA PHE A 21 -28.57 -10.18 -37.29
C PHE A 21 -27.91 -11.54 -37.05
N ARG A 22 -26.62 -11.62 -37.36
CA ARG A 22 -25.77 -12.75 -37.06
C ARG A 22 -25.42 -12.68 -35.57
N ARG A 23 -25.93 -13.65 -34.82
CA ARG A 23 -25.69 -13.89 -33.39
C ARG A 23 -24.22 -13.65 -32.99
N ASN A 24 -23.96 -12.55 -32.27
CA ASN A 24 -22.75 -12.36 -31.47
C ASN A 24 -22.84 -13.15 -30.15
N HIS A 25 -23.03 -14.47 -30.22
CA HIS A 25 -22.99 -15.30 -29.00
C HIS A 25 -21.60 -15.28 -28.36
N ALA A 26 -20.53 -15.23 -29.16
CA ALA A 26 -19.16 -15.27 -28.66
C ALA A 26 -18.78 -14.06 -27.79
N ILE A 27 -19.27 -12.86 -28.13
CA ILE A 27 -19.00 -11.63 -27.38
C ILE A 27 -19.85 -11.60 -26.10
N THR A 28 -21.12 -12.01 -26.17
CA THR A 28 -21.96 -12.08 -24.98
C THR A 28 -21.43 -13.08 -23.95
N TRP A 29 -20.89 -14.24 -24.34
CA TRP A 29 -20.31 -15.17 -23.38
C TRP A 29 -19.10 -14.56 -22.65
N HIS A 30 -18.19 -13.88 -23.36
CA HIS A 30 -17.04 -13.24 -22.73
C HIS A 30 -17.46 -12.06 -21.84
N THR A 31 -18.39 -11.20 -22.28
CA THR A 31 -18.86 -10.06 -21.47
C THR A 31 -19.67 -10.50 -20.25
N THR A 32 -20.53 -11.52 -20.40
CA THR A 32 -21.31 -12.08 -19.28
C THR A 32 -20.42 -12.84 -18.31
N GLN A 33 -19.43 -13.60 -18.80
CA GLN A 33 -18.51 -14.35 -17.95
C GLN A 33 -17.54 -13.41 -17.20
N VAL A 34 -17.04 -12.36 -17.85
CA VAL A 34 -16.25 -11.30 -17.18
C VAL A 34 -17.10 -10.55 -16.15
N ALA A 35 -18.34 -10.17 -16.47
CA ALA A 35 -19.22 -9.48 -15.51
C ALA A 35 -19.65 -10.37 -14.32
N MET A 36 -19.88 -11.67 -14.54
CA MET A 36 -20.21 -12.63 -13.48
C MET A 36 -19.00 -12.96 -12.59
N ILE A 37 -17.79 -13.07 -13.17
CA ILE A 37 -16.55 -13.23 -12.40
C ILE A 37 -16.25 -11.95 -11.60
N ASP A 38 -16.52 -10.78 -12.17
CA ASP A 38 -16.31 -9.50 -11.50
C ASP A 38 -17.28 -9.29 -10.32
N GLN A 39 -18.51 -9.82 -10.39
CA GLN A 39 -19.45 -9.81 -9.26
C GLN A 39 -19.20 -10.94 -8.25
N SER A 40 -18.61 -12.07 -8.65
CA SER A 40 -18.34 -13.19 -7.74
C SER A 40 -17.12 -12.94 -6.86
N ARG A 41 -16.07 -12.29 -7.39
CA ARG A 41 -14.85 -11.94 -6.63
C ARG A 41 -15.10 -11.12 -5.36
N PRO A 42 -15.83 -9.99 -5.38
CA PRO A 42 -16.08 -9.20 -4.16
C PRO A 42 -16.91 -9.99 -3.15
N LYS A 43 -17.83 -10.84 -3.60
CA LYS A 43 -18.61 -11.72 -2.73
C LYS A 43 -17.70 -12.75 -2.03
N ILE A 44 -16.82 -13.41 -2.78
CA ILE A 44 -15.86 -14.40 -2.24
C ILE A 44 -14.95 -13.76 -1.19
N ILE A 45 -14.41 -12.56 -1.47
CA ILE A 45 -13.52 -11.85 -0.53
C ILE A 45 -14.25 -11.45 0.75
N LYS A 46 -15.50 -10.97 0.62
CA LYS A 46 -16.32 -10.60 1.78
C LYS A 46 -16.67 -11.80 2.65
N ASP A 47 -16.98 -12.93 2.02
CA ASP A 47 -17.36 -14.16 2.71
C ASP A 47 -16.15 -14.88 3.35
N HIS A 48 -14.92 -14.59 2.90
CA HIS A 48 -13.67 -15.17 3.40
C HIS A 48 -12.63 -14.08 3.68
N PRO A 49 -12.84 -13.25 4.72
CA PRO A 49 -11.89 -12.20 5.07
C PRO A 49 -10.57 -12.81 5.52
N ILE A 50 -9.46 -12.14 5.19
CA ILE A 50 -8.12 -12.57 5.60
C ILE A 50 -8.00 -12.57 7.15
N GLY A 51 -8.73 -11.67 7.82
CA GLY A 51 -8.69 -11.52 9.28
C GLY A 51 -7.25 -11.38 9.79
N ASP A 52 -6.97 -12.08 10.89
CA ASP A 52 -5.66 -12.11 11.55
C ASP A 52 -4.67 -13.09 10.87
N GLY A 53 -5.04 -13.64 9.71
CA GLY A 53 -4.26 -14.67 9.00
C GLY A 53 -2.87 -14.23 8.57
N LEU A 54 -2.55 -12.93 8.64
CA LEU A 54 -1.25 -12.36 8.31
C LEU A 54 -0.44 -11.91 9.54
N ASP A 55 -0.95 -12.08 10.76
CA ASP A 55 -0.32 -11.50 11.96
C ASP A 55 1.08 -12.06 12.21
N ALA A 56 1.27 -13.37 12.06
CA ALA A 56 2.59 -14.00 12.22
C ALA A 56 3.59 -13.49 11.16
N PHE A 57 3.11 -13.25 9.93
CA PHE A 57 3.94 -12.66 8.87
C PHE A 57 4.29 -11.21 9.20
N HIS A 58 3.32 -10.40 9.60
CA HIS A 58 3.55 -9.02 10.02
C HIS A 58 4.52 -8.94 11.19
N ALA A 59 4.39 -9.80 12.20
CA ALA A 59 5.30 -9.83 13.35
C ALA A 59 6.74 -10.19 12.93
N SER A 60 6.91 -11.22 12.10
CA SER A 60 8.23 -11.63 11.59
C SER A 60 8.87 -10.56 10.70
N PHE A 61 8.08 -9.96 9.80
CA PHE A 61 8.52 -8.89 8.93
C PHE A 61 8.92 -7.65 9.74
N LYS A 62 8.07 -7.24 10.71
CA LYS A 62 8.33 -6.11 11.60
C LYS A 62 9.63 -6.29 12.37
N LEU A 63 9.85 -7.46 12.97
CA LEU A 63 11.06 -7.70 13.76
C LEU A 63 12.33 -7.63 12.91
N ILE A 64 12.39 -8.36 11.79
CA ILE A 64 13.64 -8.52 11.04
C ILE A 64 13.90 -7.34 10.10
N TYR A 65 12.87 -6.89 9.38
CA TYR A 65 13.04 -5.92 8.31
C TYR A 65 13.05 -4.49 8.84
N LEU A 66 12.13 -4.14 9.75
CA LEU A 66 12.11 -2.79 10.32
C LEU A 66 13.34 -2.51 11.16
N GLN A 67 13.84 -3.49 11.93
CA GLN A 67 15.07 -3.29 12.71
C GLN A 67 16.27 -2.95 11.81
N LYS A 68 16.49 -3.74 10.75
CA LYS A 68 17.60 -3.52 9.80
C LYS A 68 17.50 -2.15 9.13
N LEU A 69 16.33 -1.84 8.56
CA LEU A 69 16.10 -0.54 7.92
C LEU A 69 16.25 0.63 8.90
N SER A 70 15.81 0.46 10.14
CA SER A 70 15.93 1.49 11.17
C SER A 70 17.40 1.78 11.48
N ILE A 71 18.24 0.75 11.62
CA ILE A 71 19.67 0.90 11.85
C ILE A 71 20.33 1.61 10.66
N ASP A 72 20.06 1.15 9.44
CA ASP A 72 20.62 1.77 8.22
C ASP A 72 20.21 3.24 8.08
N LEU A 73 18.94 3.57 8.34
CA LEU A 73 18.44 4.94 8.33
C LEU A 73 19.11 5.80 9.40
N ILE A 74 19.22 5.29 10.63
CA ILE A 74 19.87 6.02 11.73
C ILE A 74 21.32 6.31 11.38
N LEU A 75 22.06 5.35 10.84
CA LEU A 75 23.44 5.53 10.39
C LEU A 75 23.55 6.57 9.27
N ALA A 76 22.63 6.55 8.30
CA ALA A 76 22.57 7.54 7.24
C ALA A 76 22.35 8.95 7.78
N LEU A 77 21.37 9.12 8.68
CA LEU A 77 21.07 10.39 9.35
C LEU A 77 22.28 10.88 10.19
N GLN A 78 22.97 9.98 10.88
CA GLN A 78 24.19 10.32 11.63
C GLN A 78 25.34 10.84 10.75
N GLY A 79 25.44 10.33 9.52
CA GLY A 79 26.44 10.78 8.55
C GLY A 79 26.26 12.24 8.14
N LEU A 80 25.04 12.79 8.25
CA LEU A 80 24.73 14.16 7.91
C LEU A 80 25.38 15.14 8.91
N ARG A 81 25.98 16.21 8.39
CA ARG A 81 26.57 17.27 9.22
C ARG A 81 25.53 17.91 10.16
N VAL A 82 24.29 18.01 9.70
CA VAL A 82 23.15 18.57 10.44
C VAL A 82 22.97 17.88 11.79
N SER A 83 23.16 16.56 11.88
CA SER A 83 23.06 15.80 13.14
C SER A 83 24.06 16.23 14.21
N ARG A 84 25.21 16.80 13.80
CA ARG A 84 26.20 17.35 14.74
C ARG A 84 25.90 18.78 15.16
N LEU A 85 25.07 19.49 14.39
CA LEU A 85 24.69 20.88 14.62
C LEU A 85 23.39 20.99 15.42
N LEU A 86 22.46 20.07 15.21
CA LEU A 86 21.17 20.03 15.88
C LEU A 86 21.33 19.67 17.37
N ARG A 87 20.52 20.32 18.21
CA ARG A 87 20.52 20.11 19.67
C ARG A 87 20.02 18.71 20.01
N SER A 88 20.50 18.18 21.12
CA SER A 88 19.99 16.92 21.64
C SER A 88 18.54 17.07 22.12
N ALA A 89 17.73 16.04 21.86
CA ALA A 89 16.37 15.88 22.38
C ALA A 89 16.36 15.35 23.82
N SER A 90 17.41 14.61 24.22
CA SER A 90 17.50 13.91 25.51
C SER A 90 18.43 14.59 26.53
N GLY A 91 18.86 15.83 26.25
CA GLY A 91 19.80 16.57 27.09
C GLY A 91 21.27 16.19 26.92
N GLY A 92 21.60 15.37 25.93
CA GLY A 92 22.97 15.03 25.53
C GLY A 92 23.68 16.13 24.74
N LYS A 93 24.82 15.77 24.12
CA LYS A 93 25.70 16.73 23.41
C LYS A 93 25.04 17.33 22.17
N ASN A 94 24.45 16.48 21.34
CA ASN A 94 23.80 16.85 20.08
C ASN A 94 22.95 15.68 19.55
N LEU A 95 22.22 15.92 18.46
CA LEU A 95 21.36 14.91 17.85
C LEU A 95 22.14 13.66 17.41
N PHE A 96 23.39 13.81 16.97
CA PHE A 96 24.27 12.68 16.64
C PHE A 96 24.42 11.71 17.83
N SER A 97 24.61 12.22 19.05
CA SER A 97 24.69 11.37 20.24
C SER A 97 23.38 10.67 20.58
N ASP A 98 22.24 11.33 20.33
CA ASP A 98 20.93 10.71 20.53
C ASP A 98 20.65 9.61 19.51
N LEU A 99 20.97 9.85 18.23
CA LEU A 99 20.87 8.86 17.17
C LEU A 99 21.76 7.62 17.48
N SER A 100 22.94 7.80 18.09
CA SER A 100 23.78 6.67 18.50
C SER A 100 23.09 5.82 19.58
N ARG A 101 22.43 6.48 20.55
CA ARG A 101 21.68 5.78 21.61
C ARG A 101 20.46 5.08 21.04
N LEU A 102 19.72 5.72 20.13
CA LEU A 102 18.58 5.14 19.44
C LEU A 102 19.01 3.89 18.64
N GLY A 103 20.08 3.97 17.85
CA GLY A 103 20.59 2.83 17.07
C GLY A 103 21.02 1.66 17.97
N SER A 104 21.69 1.93 19.09
CA SER A 104 22.02 0.90 20.07
C SER A 104 20.77 0.23 20.65
N SER A 105 19.74 1.02 20.95
CA SER A 105 18.52 0.53 21.58
C SER A 105 17.62 -0.24 20.61
N VAL A 106 17.65 0.10 19.32
CA VAL A 106 17.00 -0.67 18.25
C VAL A 106 17.70 -2.01 18.05
N ASN A 107 19.04 -2.03 18.10
CA ASN A 107 19.83 -3.25 17.94
C ASN A 107 19.73 -4.20 19.15
N SER A 108 19.36 -3.68 20.32
CA SER A 108 19.18 -4.48 21.56
C SER A 108 17.73 -4.84 21.84
N ASP A 109 16.80 -4.58 20.92
CA ASP A 109 15.35 -4.78 21.09
C ASP A 109 14.73 -4.05 22.30
N VAL A 110 15.35 -2.94 22.76
CA VAL A 110 14.88 -2.15 23.91
C VAL A 110 13.92 -1.04 23.49
N VAL A 111 14.04 -0.55 22.25
CA VAL A 111 13.08 0.41 21.68
C VAL A 111 11.91 -0.34 21.07
N ASP A 112 10.70 0.16 21.36
CA ASP A 112 9.51 -0.18 20.61
C ASP A 112 9.65 0.32 19.16
N LEU A 113 9.83 -0.62 18.22
CA LEU A 113 9.97 -0.35 16.79
C LEU A 113 8.78 0.46 16.24
N ASP A 114 7.61 0.44 16.90
CA ASP A 114 6.47 1.26 16.50
C ASP A 114 6.77 2.77 16.51
N ARG A 115 7.73 3.22 17.33
CA ARG A 115 8.14 4.63 17.36
C ARG A 115 8.93 5.06 16.13
N ILE A 116 9.54 4.13 15.42
CA ILE A 116 10.36 4.41 14.24
C ILE A 116 9.53 4.34 12.95
N ILE A 117 8.37 3.68 12.99
CA ILE A 117 7.45 3.60 11.84
C ILE A 117 7.07 4.99 11.29
N PRO A 118 6.69 6.00 12.10
CA PRO A 118 6.41 7.34 11.59
C PRO A 118 7.60 7.98 10.87
N LEU A 119 8.83 7.75 11.36
CA LEU A 119 10.05 8.24 10.74
C LEU A 119 10.31 7.54 9.40
N LEU A 120 10.17 6.22 9.35
CA LEU A 120 10.30 5.45 8.10
C LEU A 120 9.28 5.90 7.06
N ASN A 121 8.02 6.12 7.48
CA ASN A 121 6.97 6.61 6.58
C ASN A 121 7.31 7.99 6.01
N ALA A 122 7.86 8.91 6.81
CA ALA A 122 8.26 10.23 6.34
C ALA A 122 9.37 10.16 5.27
N VAL A 123 10.36 9.29 5.48
CA VAL A 123 11.51 9.13 4.57
C VAL A 123 11.15 8.39 3.28
N LEU A 124 10.24 7.41 3.35
CA LEU A 124 9.86 6.58 2.20
C LEU A 124 8.78 7.22 1.31
N THR A 125 8.39 8.47 1.58
CA THR A 125 7.48 9.21 0.69
C THR A 125 8.15 9.58 -0.63
N VAL A 126 7.34 9.82 -1.66
CA VAL A 126 7.84 10.17 -3.01
C VAL A 126 8.58 11.52 -3.01
N ASP A 127 8.14 12.46 -2.17
CA ASP A 127 8.75 13.77 -1.99
C ASP A 127 8.89 14.05 -0.48
N PRO A 128 10.01 13.62 0.12
CA PRO A 128 10.20 13.73 1.57
C PRO A 128 10.45 15.18 1.99
N ASP A 129 9.61 15.67 2.90
CA ASP A 129 9.85 16.95 3.59
C ASP A 129 10.93 16.77 4.66
N ASP A 130 12.09 17.42 4.43
CA ASP A 130 13.23 17.41 5.34
C ASP A 130 12.85 17.85 6.77
N ALA A 131 12.01 18.88 6.91
CA ALA A 131 11.62 19.38 8.23
C ALA A 131 10.79 18.33 8.98
N LEU A 132 9.85 17.69 8.27
CA LEU A 132 9.04 16.62 8.82
C LEU A 132 9.90 15.41 9.23
N ILE A 133 10.91 15.05 8.44
CA ILE A 133 11.84 13.96 8.79
C ILE A 133 12.52 14.27 10.12
N TRP A 134 13.11 15.46 10.27
CA TRP A 134 13.79 15.82 11.51
C TRP A 134 12.83 15.87 12.71
N ASP A 135 11.61 16.37 12.54
CA ASP A 135 10.57 16.32 13.58
C ASP A 135 10.25 14.89 14.03
N GLN A 136 10.14 13.94 13.08
CA GLN A 136 9.94 12.53 13.41
C GLN A 136 11.16 11.92 14.11
N VAL A 137 12.38 12.33 13.75
CA VAL A 137 13.59 11.92 14.47
C VAL A 137 13.50 12.35 15.94
N TYR A 138 13.15 13.62 16.21
CA TYR A 138 12.98 14.12 17.57
C TYR A 138 11.92 13.32 18.34
N ARG A 139 10.77 13.02 17.72
CA ARG A 139 9.71 12.20 18.32
C ARG A 139 10.14 10.78 18.62
N ALA A 140 10.92 10.15 17.74
CA ALA A 140 11.42 8.79 17.93
C ALA A 140 12.44 8.71 19.08
N ILE A 141 13.21 9.77 19.30
CA ILE A 141 14.20 9.87 20.40
C ILE A 141 13.54 10.19 21.73
N SER A 142 12.50 11.03 21.75
CA SER A 142 11.81 11.40 22.98
C SER A 142 11.14 10.16 23.61
N GLU A 143 11.54 9.87 24.84
CA GLU A 143 10.82 8.91 25.67
C GLU A 143 9.39 9.44 25.92
N PRO A 144 8.34 8.59 25.85
CA PRO A 144 6.99 9.02 26.19
C PRO A 144 7.06 9.57 27.60
N THR A 145 6.67 10.83 27.72
CA THR A 145 6.62 11.50 29.00
C THR A 145 5.69 10.65 29.89
N PRO A 146 6.15 10.13 31.03
CA PRO A 146 5.25 9.47 31.95
C PRO A 146 4.13 10.46 32.29
N PRO A 147 2.86 10.01 32.33
CA PRO A 147 1.76 10.89 32.71
C PRO A 147 2.07 11.50 34.08
N PRO A 148 1.70 12.77 34.32
CA PRO A 148 1.95 13.40 35.62
C PRO A 148 1.26 12.57 36.71
N ASP A 149 2.03 12.12 37.69
CA ASP A 149 1.52 11.42 38.87
C ASP A 149 0.43 12.30 39.51
N ARG A 150 -0.75 11.71 39.69
CA ARG A 150 -1.94 12.36 40.26
C ARG A 150 -2.11 12.02 41.72
#